data_AF-A0A562GIC7-F1
#
_entry.id   AF-A0A562GIC7-F1
#
_cell.length_a   1.000
_cell.length_b   1.000
_cell.length_c   1.000
_cell.angle_alpha   90.00
_cell.angle_beta   90.00
_cell.angle_gamma   90.00
#
_symmetry.space_group_name_H-M   'P 1'
#
loop_
_entity.id
_entity.type
_entity.pdbx_description
1 polymer ?
#
loop_
_entity_poly.entity_id
_entity_poly.type
_entity_poly.pdbx_seq_one_letter_code
_entity_poly.pdbx_strand_id
1 'polypeptide(L)'
;MAYQKIPLTTAPNQKFTCTLQIDGQNKALSFFVAWNSIAGYWIMGITDEATNNVLLSSIPLIPGDPPAANILEQYSYLGIGSAYVVNTGNSATEFPNDSNLGVDWILIWSDTPI
;
A
#
# COMPACT_ATOMS: atom_id res chain seq x y z
N MET A 1 2.31 -17.15 4.28
CA MET A 1 1.78 -15.89 4.84
C MET A 1 2.84 -15.21 5.67
N ALA A 2 3.64 -14.35 5.04
CA ALA A 2 4.56 -13.46 5.73
C ALA A 2 4.06 -12.02 5.50
N TYR A 3 3.91 -11.25 6.57
CA TYR A 3 3.56 -9.85 6.48
C TYR A 3 4.83 -9.01 6.28
N GLN A 4 4.80 -8.14 5.28
CA GLN A 4 5.95 -7.32 4.90
C GLN A 4 5.58 -5.85 5.06
N LYS A 5 6.34 -5.09 5.85
CA LYS A 5 6.13 -3.65 6.01
C LYS A 5 6.69 -2.91 4.80
N ILE A 6 5.86 -2.10 4.16
CA ILE A 6 6.31 -1.20 3.09
C ILE A 6 6.99 0.03 3.74
N PRO A 7 8.18 0.45 3.27
CA PRO A 7 8.97 1.52 3.87
C PRO A 7 8.43 2.91 3.52
N LEU A 8 7.21 3.21 3.96
CA LEU A 8 6.59 4.51 3.77
C LEU A 8 7.19 5.57 4.70
N THR A 9 7.16 6.81 4.25
CA THR A 9 7.50 8.02 5.00
C THR A 9 6.34 9.02 4.94
N THR A 10 6.50 10.18 5.59
CA THR A 10 5.55 11.30 5.52
C THR A 10 5.84 12.25 4.35
N ALA A 11 6.91 12.03 3.59
CA ALA A 11 7.24 12.89 2.46
C ALA A 11 6.17 12.76 1.35
N PRO A 12 5.74 13.86 0.71
CA PRO A 12 4.88 13.76 -0.47
C PRO A 12 5.68 13.23 -1.68
N ASN A 13 5.00 12.58 -2.63
CA ASN A 13 5.56 12.13 -3.91
C ASN A 13 6.73 11.13 -3.79
N GLN A 14 6.60 10.16 -2.90
CA GLN A 14 7.60 9.11 -2.66
C GLN A 14 7.67 8.19 -3.87
N LYS A 15 8.89 7.81 -4.26
CA LYS A 15 9.16 6.80 -5.29
C LYS A 15 10.20 5.84 -4.76
N PHE A 16 9.87 4.55 -4.74
CA PHE A 16 10.77 3.51 -4.27
C PHE A 16 10.35 2.16 -4.84
N THR A 17 11.28 1.21 -4.82
CA THR A 17 11.05 -0.17 -5.27
C THR A 17 11.17 -1.11 -4.07
N CYS A 18 10.35 -2.15 -4.03
CA CYS A 18 10.47 -3.23 -3.04
C CYS A 18 10.39 -4.59 -3.74
N THR A 19 11.25 -5.52 -3.31
CA THR A 19 11.09 -6.94 -3.63
C THR A 19 10.30 -7.59 -2.50
N LEU A 20 9.11 -8.08 -2.83
CA LEU A 20 8.16 -8.67 -1.90
C LEU A 20 8.02 -10.17 -2.19
N GLN A 21 7.93 -10.97 -1.13
CA GLN A 21 7.45 -12.35 -1.25
C GLN A 21 5.93 -12.35 -1.39
N ILE A 22 5.42 -12.70 -2.56
CA ILE A 22 3.99 -12.77 -2.86
C ILE A 22 3.73 -14.13 -3.51
N ASP A 23 2.82 -14.91 -2.92
CA ASP A 23 2.39 -16.22 -3.43
C ASP A 23 3.56 -17.20 -3.59
N GLY A 24 4.54 -17.12 -2.68
CA GLY A 24 5.76 -17.93 -2.71
C GLY A 24 6.79 -17.51 -3.77
N GLN A 25 6.62 -16.35 -4.42
CA GLN A 25 7.55 -15.81 -5.41
C GLN A 25 8.07 -14.43 -5.00
N ASN A 26 9.30 -14.12 -5.39
CA ASN A 26 9.84 -12.77 -5.33
C ASN A 26 9.23 -11.92 -6.45
N LYS A 27 8.50 -10.86 -6.11
CA LYS A 27 8.00 -9.86 -7.07
C LYS A 27 8.59 -8.50 -6.74
N ALA A 28 9.21 -7.88 -7.74
CA ALA A 28 9.71 -6.51 -7.62
C ALA A 28 8.63 -5.53 -8.08
N LEU A 29 8.18 -4.68 -7.16
CA LEU A 29 7.16 -3.66 -7.41
C LEU A 29 7.74 -2.27 -7.17
N SER A 30 7.44 -1.38 -8.10
CA SER A 30 7.72 0.05 -8.03
C SER A 30 6.50 0.78 -7.49
N PHE A 31 6.69 1.63 -6.49
CA PHE A 31 5.64 2.38 -5.84
C PHE A 31 5.78 3.88 -6.08
N PHE A 32 4.66 4.53 -6.35
CA PHE A 32 4.53 5.98 -6.28
C PHE A 32 3.47 6.34 -5.25
N VAL A 33 3.82 7.10 -4.21
CA VAL A 33 2.89 7.48 -3.14
C VAL A 33 2.83 9.00 -3.01
N ALA A 34 1.64 9.57 -3.11
CA ALA A 34 1.44 11.01 -3.10
C ALA A 34 0.30 11.43 -2.18
N TRP A 35 0.45 12.60 -1.56
CA TRP A 35 -0.62 13.23 -0.77
C TRP A 35 -1.53 14.02 -1.71
N ASN A 36 -2.83 13.73 -1.69
CA ASN A 36 -3.83 14.55 -2.36
C ASN A 36 -4.35 15.61 -1.39
N SER A 37 -3.82 16.83 -1.48
CA SER A 37 -4.19 17.93 -0.58
C SER A 37 -5.62 18.43 -0.74
N ILE A 38 -6.24 18.23 -1.91
CA ILE A 38 -7.63 18.63 -2.17
C ILE A 38 -8.59 17.62 -1.53
N ALA A 39 -8.28 16.33 -1.65
CA ALA A 39 -9.14 15.26 -1.17
C ALA A 39 -8.83 14.82 0.27
N GLY A 40 -7.65 15.18 0.79
CA GLY A 40 -7.24 14.91 2.17
C GLY A 40 -6.84 13.46 2.42
N TYR A 41 -6.33 12.73 1.42
CA TYR A 41 -5.84 11.36 1.60
C TYR A 41 -4.63 11.05 0.72
N TRP A 42 -3.91 9.98 1.09
CA TRP A 42 -2.80 9.45 0.31
C TRP A 42 -3.28 8.55 -0.82
N ILE A 43 -2.60 8.63 -1.96
CA ILE A 43 -2.79 7.74 -3.09
C ILE A 43 -1.51 6.97 -3.40
N MET A 44 -1.66 5.75 -3.91
CA MET A 44 -0.59 4.85 -4.30
C MET A 44 -0.78 4.36 -5.73
N GLY A 45 0.28 4.43 -6.52
CA GLY A 45 0.44 3.72 -7.78
C GLY A 45 1.42 2.55 -7.61
N ILE A 46 1.20 1.50 -8.38
CA ILE A 46 2.00 0.27 -8.40
C ILE A 46 2.37 -0.04 -9.84
N THR A 47 3.65 -0.24 -10.08
CA THR A 47 4.21 -0.59 -11.38
C THR A 47 5.00 -1.88 -11.22
N ASP A 48 4.90 -2.78 -12.20
CA ASP A 48 5.78 -3.93 -12.30
C ASP A 48 7.21 -3.43 -12.62
N GLU A 49 8.15 -3.66 -11.72
CA GLU A 49 9.52 -3.12 -11.86
C GLU A 49 10.24 -3.67 -13.09
N ALA A 50 10.02 -4.94 -13.43
CA ALA A 50 10.75 -5.60 -14.50
C ALA A 50 10.30 -5.12 -15.89
N THR A 51 9.01 -4.86 -16.05
CA THR A 51 8.40 -4.50 -17.34
C THR A 51 8.09 -3.01 -17.48
N ASN A 52 8.16 -2.24 -16.39
CA ASN A 52 7.65 -0.87 -16.29
C ASN A 52 6.15 -0.73 -16.61
N ASN A 53 5.39 -1.84 -16.58
CA ASN A 53 3.96 -1.79 -16.82
C ASN A 53 3.23 -1.25 -15.58
N VAL A 54 2.37 -0.27 -15.77
CA VAL A 54 1.53 0.26 -14.69
C VAL A 54 0.45 -0.76 -14.37
N LEU A 55 0.50 -1.31 -13.16
CA LEU A 55 -0.45 -2.32 -12.69
C LEU A 55 -1.69 -1.64 -12.11
N LEU A 56 -1.49 -0.65 -11.24
CA LEU A 56 -2.53 0.14 -10.61
C LEU A 56 -2.08 1.60 -10.46
N SER A 57 -3.04 2.52 -10.49
CA SER A 57 -2.79 3.94 -10.32
C SER A 57 -3.83 4.57 -9.41
N SER A 58 -3.39 5.53 -8.59
CA SER A 58 -4.24 6.35 -7.72
C SER A 58 -5.14 5.57 -6.75
N ILE A 59 -4.65 4.46 -6.19
CA ILE A 59 -5.35 3.68 -5.16
C ILE A 59 -5.30 4.43 -3.83
N PRO A 60 -6.44 4.73 -3.18
CA PRO A 60 -6.43 5.42 -1.89
C PRO A 60 -5.87 4.53 -0.79
N LEU A 61 -4.99 5.09 0.06
CA LEU A 61 -4.48 4.42 1.25
C LEU A 61 -5.41 4.68 2.45
N ILE A 62 -6.64 4.19 2.33
CA ILE A 62 -7.67 4.29 3.38
C ILE A 62 -7.78 2.94 4.08
N PRO A 63 -7.72 2.89 5.43
CA PRO A 63 -7.96 1.66 6.17
C PRO A 63 -9.41 1.21 6.00
N GLY A 64 -9.63 -0.10 6.04
CA GLY A 64 -10.97 -0.69 6.05
C GLY A 64 -11.12 -1.67 7.21
N ASP A 65 -12.35 -1.91 7.62
CA ASP A 65 -12.68 -2.96 8.58
C ASP A 65 -12.90 -4.30 7.86
N PRO A 66 -12.55 -5.44 8.47
CA PRO A 66 -12.86 -6.75 7.91
C PRO A 66 -14.36 -6.89 7.57
N PRO A 67 -14.71 -7.42 6.38
CA PRO A 67 -13.82 -8.05 5.39
C PRO A 67 -13.13 -7.08 4.41
N ALA A 68 -13.55 -5.81 4.34
CA ALA A 68 -13.08 -4.82 3.37
C ALA A 68 -11.71 -4.17 3.71
N ALA A 69 -10.90 -4.81 4.56
CA ALA A 69 -9.61 -4.28 4.99
C ALA A 69 -8.52 -4.38 3.91
N ASN A 70 -8.67 -5.30 2.95
CA ASN A 70 -7.71 -5.48 1.86
C ASN A 70 -8.01 -4.51 0.72
N ILE A 71 -7.20 -3.46 0.59
CA ILE A 71 -7.39 -2.43 -0.45
C ILE A 71 -7.14 -2.96 -1.87
N LEU A 72 -6.54 -4.15 -2.00
CA LEU A 72 -6.25 -4.80 -3.29
C LEU A 72 -7.21 -5.95 -3.62
N GLU A 73 -8.24 -6.20 -2.81
CA GLU A 73 -9.11 -7.36 -2.97
C GLU A 73 -9.76 -7.44 -4.36
N GLN A 74 -10.30 -6.32 -4.86
CA GLN A 74 -10.89 -6.22 -6.20
C GLN A 74 -9.89 -6.41 -7.35
N TYR A 75 -8.59 -6.40 -7.06
CA TYR A 75 -7.50 -6.54 -8.01
C TYR A 75 -6.73 -7.86 -7.84
N SER A 76 -7.31 -8.84 -7.13
CA SER A 76 -6.71 -10.15 -6.87
C SER A 76 -6.27 -10.88 -8.15
N TYR A 77 -6.95 -10.67 -9.27
CA TYR A 77 -6.58 -11.23 -10.58
C TYR A 77 -5.19 -10.80 -11.09
N LEU A 78 -4.62 -9.70 -10.57
CA LEU A 78 -3.25 -9.27 -10.87
C LEU A 78 -2.20 -10.13 -10.15
N GLY A 79 -2.58 -10.86 -9.11
CA GLY A 79 -1.67 -11.66 -8.29
C GLY A 79 -0.58 -10.84 -7.62
N ILE A 80 -0.84 -9.57 -7.29
CA ILE A 80 0.14 -8.65 -6.68
C ILE A 80 0.06 -8.65 -5.16
N GLY A 81 -0.63 -9.63 -4.57
CA GLY A 81 -0.78 -9.77 -3.13
C GLY A 81 -1.98 -9.01 -2.56
N SER A 82 -1.97 -8.89 -1.25
CA SER A 82 -2.92 -8.10 -0.46
C SER A 82 -2.22 -6.93 0.21
N ALA A 83 -2.91 -5.81 0.39
CA ALA A 83 -2.36 -4.66 1.10
C ALA A 83 -3.34 -4.12 2.15
N TYR A 84 -2.80 -3.74 3.31
CA TYR A 84 -3.56 -3.29 4.46
C TYR A 84 -2.94 -2.03 5.06
N VAL A 85 -3.74 -0.99 5.24
CA VAL A 85 -3.35 0.22 5.97
C VAL A 85 -3.75 0.03 7.43
N VAL A 86 -2.76 0.01 8.33
CA VAL A 86 -2.96 -0.39 9.73
C VAL A 86 -2.47 0.70 10.66
N ASN A 87 -3.28 1.03 11.67
CA ASN A 87 -2.87 1.90 12.76
C ASN A 87 -2.02 1.10 13.75
N THR A 88 -0.88 1.66 14.14
CA THR A 88 0.04 1.07 15.13
C THR A 88 -0.44 1.22 16.57
N GLY A 89 -1.58 1.91 16.80
CA GLY A 89 -2.17 2.19 18.10
C GLY A 89 -1.85 3.59 18.64
N ASN A 90 -1.06 4.39 17.91
CA ASN A 90 -0.58 5.70 18.37
C ASN A 90 -1.34 6.88 17.75
N SER A 91 -2.16 6.67 16.72
CA SER A 91 -2.95 7.74 16.10
C SER A 91 -4.42 7.69 16.52
N ALA A 92 -4.98 8.87 16.80
CA ALA A 92 -6.42 9.08 16.99
C ALA A 92 -7.15 9.47 15.69
N THR A 93 -6.44 9.58 14.55
CA THR A 93 -7.07 9.86 13.26
C THR A 93 -7.79 8.61 12.74
N GLU A 94 -8.83 8.80 11.92
CA GLU A 94 -9.56 7.67 11.31
C GLU A 94 -8.77 7.00 10.19
N PHE A 95 -7.90 7.75 9.51
CA PHE A 95 -7.04 7.31 8.42
C PHE A 95 -5.74 8.14 8.37
N PRO A 96 -4.71 7.76 7.57
CA PRO A 96 -3.46 8.52 7.51
C PRO A 96 -3.65 9.91 6.92
N ASN A 97 -3.04 10.90 7.56
CA ASN A 97 -2.87 12.26 7.07
C ASN A 97 -1.43 12.53 6.62
N ASP A 98 -1.14 13.75 6.20
CA ASP A 98 0.16 14.20 5.69
C ASP A 98 1.32 14.12 6.71
N SER A 99 1.01 13.93 8.00
CA SER A 99 1.99 13.94 9.08
C SER A 99 2.26 12.57 9.71
N ASN A 100 1.45 11.54 9.42
CA ASN A 100 1.49 10.29 10.18
C ASN A 100 1.57 9.00 9.33
N LEU A 101 1.63 9.10 7.99
CA LEU A 101 1.92 7.95 7.12
C LEU A 101 3.36 7.45 7.30
N GLY A 102 3.53 6.14 7.44
CA GLY A 102 4.81 5.47 7.69
C GLY A 102 5.24 5.49 9.18
N VAL A 103 4.62 6.33 10.00
CA VAL A 103 4.88 6.50 11.43
C VAL A 103 3.81 5.78 12.25
N ASP A 104 2.63 6.38 12.35
CA ASP A 104 1.51 5.82 13.12
C ASP A 104 0.64 4.91 12.28
N TRP A 105 0.56 5.20 10.97
CA TRP A 105 -0.13 4.39 9.98
C TRP A 105 0.88 3.71 9.08
N ILE A 106 0.86 2.38 9.04
CA ILE A 106 1.78 1.58 8.24
C ILE A 106 1.04 0.83 7.16
N LEU A 107 1.72 0.57 6.05
CA LEU A 107 1.23 -0.28 4.97
C LEU A 107 1.88 -1.65 5.07
N ILE A 108 1.04 -2.67 5.19
CA ILE A 108 1.44 -4.07 5.29
C ILE A 108 1.04 -4.80 4.01
N TRP A 109 1.96 -5.60 3.48
CA TRP A 109 1.76 -6.45 2.31
C TRP A 109 1.71 -7.93 2.70
N SER A 110 0.90 -8.70 1.97
CA SER A 110 0.81 -10.15 2.12
C SER A 110 0.51 -10.84 0.78
N ASP A 111 0.28 -12.16 0.85
CA ASP A 111 -0.10 -13.00 -0.29
C ASP A 111 -1.47 -12.61 -0.85
N THR A 112 -1.77 -13.03 -2.08
CA THR A 112 -3.05 -12.78 -2.76
C THR A 112 -4.17 -13.57 -2.03
N PRO A 113 -5.36 -12.99 -1.80
CA PRO A 113 -6.44 -13.73 -1.14
C PRO A 113 -6.96 -14.84 -2.06
N ILE A 114 -7.32 -15.98 -1.45
CA ILE A 114 -7.83 -17.19 -2.15
C ILE A 114 -9.33 -17.04 -2.43
#